data_AF-A0A1F2R7P4-F1
#
_entry.id   AF-A0A1F2R7P4-F1
#
_cell.length_a   1.000
_cell.length_b   1.000
_cell.length_c   1.000
_cell.angle_alpha   90.00
_cell.angle_beta   90.00
_cell.angle_gamma   90.00
#
_symmetry.space_group_name_H-M   'P 1'
#
loop_
_entity.id
_entity.type
_entity.pdbx_description
1 polymer ?
#
loop_
_entity_poly.entity_id
_entity_poly.type
_entity_poly.pdbx_seq_one_letter_code
_entity_poly.pdbx_strand_id
1 'polypeptide(L)'
;MQRPAIIIHGGAGRGSSDLAREQCDGCADAVAAGWRILADGGSAVEAAVAAVTVLENDPHFNAGVGSCLTATGTVEMDASVMDGSRLVGGAVGAVSTVVNPVRLARAVMDDGRHVLLVGGGAEPFARAHGLPTTSPEQFITERQRRRWSAGAGEGPGTVGAVAVDATGHVAAATSTGGLTHKLPGRVGDSALIGAGTYADDRAGAASATGHGEAIILTGLAK
;
A
#
# COMPACT_ATOMS: atom_id res chain seq x y z
N MET A 1 15.76 13.56 21.47
CA MET A 1 15.28 13.35 20.09
C MET A 1 15.61 11.93 19.70
N GLN A 2 14.62 11.17 19.26
CA GLN A 2 14.85 9.87 18.65
C GLN A 2 15.54 10.07 17.30
N ARG A 3 16.33 9.10 16.83
CA ARG A 3 16.86 9.13 15.46
C ARG A 3 15.74 8.71 14.51
N PRO A 4 15.29 9.57 13.58
CA PRO A 4 14.30 9.18 12.60
C PRO A 4 14.81 8.01 11.77
N ALA A 5 13.90 7.15 11.32
CA ALA A 5 14.21 6.05 10.42
C ALA A 5 12.99 5.70 9.57
N ILE A 6 13.26 5.17 8.38
CA ILE A 6 12.23 4.64 7.49
C ILE A 6 12.73 3.33 6.88
N ILE A 7 11.84 2.35 6.80
CA ILE A 7 12.07 1.07 6.14
C ILE A 7 10.93 0.88 5.14
N ILE A 8 11.26 0.38 3.95
CA ILE A 8 10.28 0.09 2.90
C ILE A 8 10.45 -1.34 2.40
N HIS A 9 9.43 -1.88 1.74
CA HIS A 9 9.54 -3.10 0.95
C HIS A 9 8.79 -2.99 -0.38
N GLY A 10 9.36 -3.57 -1.43
CA GLY A 10 8.75 -3.72 -2.75
C GLY A 10 7.95 -5.02 -2.95
N GLY A 11 7.87 -5.85 -1.91
CA GLY A 11 7.16 -7.12 -1.90
C GLY A 11 8.04 -8.35 -1.76
N ALA A 12 7.46 -9.44 -1.25
CA ALA A 12 8.12 -10.74 -1.12
C ALA A 12 7.61 -11.72 -2.19
N GLY A 13 8.52 -12.48 -2.79
CA GLY A 13 8.19 -13.51 -3.79
C GLY A 13 9.39 -13.90 -4.64
N ARG A 14 9.18 -14.85 -5.56
CA ARG A 14 10.18 -15.16 -6.59
C ARG A 14 10.21 -14.02 -7.62
N GLY A 15 11.10 -13.06 -7.40
CA GLY A 15 11.34 -11.98 -8.36
C GLY A 15 11.80 -12.54 -9.70
N SER A 16 11.36 -11.91 -10.80
CA SER A 16 12.09 -12.07 -12.06
C SER A 16 13.38 -11.26 -11.94
N SER A 17 14.53 -11.88 -12.21
CA SER A 17 15.84 -11.19 -12.25
C SER A 17 15.82 -9.92 -13.10
N ASP A 18 14.93 -9.88 -14.08
CA ASP A 18 14.90 -8.89 -15.14
C ASP A 18 14.44 -7.51 -14.70
N LEU A 19 13.84 -7.38 -13.51
CA LEU A 19 13.39 -6.10 -12.94
C LEU A 19 14.09 -5.73 -11.64
N ALA A 20 15.12 -6.49 -11.26
CA ALA A 20 15.76 -6.32 -9.96
C ALA A 20 16.35 -4.90 -9.80
N ARG A 21 16.91 -4.33 -10.86
CA ARG A 21 17.47 -2.98 -10.82
C ARG A 21 16.37 -1.92 -10.69
N GLU A 22 15.35 -1.98 -11.54
CA GLU A 22 14.24 -1.03 -11.55
C GLU A 22 13.49 -1.06 -10.20
N GLN A 23 13.31 -2.24 -9.61
CA GLN A 23 12.71 -2.39 -8.28
C GLN A 23 13.62 -1.88 -7.15
N CYS A 24 14.93 -2.06 -7.25
CA CYS A 24 15.88 -1.46 -6.30
C CYS A 24 15.88 0.06 -6.39
N ASP A 25 15.85 0.62 -7.61
CA ASP A 25 15.83 2.06 -7.84
C ASP A 25 14.52 2.68 -7.31
N GLY A 26 13.37 2.08 -7.62
CA GLY A 26 12.07 2.53 -7.08
C GLY A 26 11.98 2.42 -5.56
N CYS A 27 12.62 1.41 -4.96
CA CYS A 27 12.79 1.30 -3.51
C CYS A 27 13.65 2.44 -2.94
N ALA A 28 14.75 2.79 -3.60
CA ALA A 28 15.61 3.91 -3.20
C ALA A 28 14.87 5.25 -3.29
N ASP A 29 14.09 5.46 -4.36
CA ASP A 29 13.27 6.66 -4.55
C ASP A 29 12.18 6.78 -3.46
N ALA A 30 11.55 5.66 -3.09
CA ALA A 30 10.57 5.62 -2.01
C ALA A 30 11.19 5.95 -0.64
N VAL A 31 12.36 5.39 -0.33
CA VAL A 31 13.13 5.74 0.87
C VAL A 31 13.47 7.22 0.86
N ALA A 32 13.99 7.76 -0.25
CA ALA A 32 14.38 9.15 -0.35
C ALA A 32 13.19 10.12 -0.14
N ALA A 33 12.03 9.78 -0.70
CA ALA A 33 10.81 10.58 -0.54
C ALA A 33 10.34 10.63 0.91
N GLY A 34 10.28 9.49 1.59
CA GLY A 34 9.90 9.44 3.00
C GLY A 34 10.97 10.03 3.93
N TRP A 35 12.25 9.79 3.65
CA TRP A 35 13.36 10.34 4.44
C TRP A 35 13.39 11.87 4.40
N ARG A 36 13.14 12.49 3.23
CA ARG A 36 13.07 13.95 3.13
C ARG A 36 12.07 14.55 4.10
N ILE A 37 10.89 13.94 4.23
CA ILE A 37 9.86 14.38 5.20
C ILE A 37 10.38 14.28 6.62
N LEU A 38 10.97 13.14 7.00
CA LEU A 38 11.53 12.96 8.34
C LEU A 38 12.68 13.92 8.65
N ALA A 39 13.56 14.17 7.68
CA ALA A 39 14.69 15.08 7.79
C ALA A 39 14.24 16.54 7.97
N ASP A 40 13.11 16.91 7.36
CA ASP A 40 12.47 18.22 7.49
C ASP A 40 11.60 18.34 8.76
N GLY A 41 11.57 17.31 9.61
CA GLY A 41 10.83 17.29 10.88
C GLY A 41 9.35 16.93 10.74
N GLY A 42 8.94 16.38 9.59
CA GLY A 42 7.58 15.86 9.37
C GLY A 42 7.31 14.56 10.14
N SER A 43 6.04 14.16 10.14
CA SER A 43 5.56 13.01 10.92
C SER A 43 5.89 11.66 10.29
N ALA A 44 5.91 10.61 11.12
CA ALA A 44 6.09 9.24 10.65
C ALA A 44 5.02 8.82 9.64
N VAL A 45 3.76 9.25 9.83
CA VAL A 45 2.66 8.91 8.92
C VAL A 45 2.84 9.58 7.56
N GLU A 46 3.22 10.86 7.51
CA GLU A 46 3.50 11.55 6.25
C GLU A 46 4.63 10.86 5.48
N ALA A 47 5.69 10.46 6.18
CA ALA A 47 6.82 9.75 5.58
C ALA A 47 6.43 8.39 5.00
N ALA A 48 5.66 7.58 5.74
CA ALA A 48 5.21 6.26 5.29
C ALA A 48 4.25 6.39 4.07
N VAL A 49 3.29 7.31 4.13
CA VAL A 49 2.35 7.56 3.02
C VAL A 49 3.08 8.06 1.78
N ALA A 50 4.07 8.95 1.93
CA ALA A 50 4.85 9.45 0.80
C ALA A 50 5.68 8.36 0.13
N ALA A 51 6.34 7.51 0.92
CA ALA A 51 7.11 6.38 0.40
C ALA A 51 6.21 5.40 -0.39
N VAL A 52 5.07 5.00 0.18
CA VAL A 52 4.12 4.11 -0.52
C VAL A 52 3.51 4.77 -1.76
N THR A 53 3.26 6.09 -1.73
CA THR A 53 2.79 6.83 -2.91
C THR A 53 3.80 6.73 -4.07
N VAL A 54 5.10 6.81 -3.79
CA VAL A 54 6.14 6.64 -4.83
C VAL A 54 6.05 5.25 -5.44
N LEU A 55 5.92 4.21 -4.62
CA LEU A 55 5.80 2.83 -5.08
C LEU A 55 4.50 2.57 -5.86
N GLU A 56 3.38 3.19 -5.46
CA GLU A 56 2.11 3.13 -6.20
C GLU A 56 2.15 3.81 -7.57
N ASN A 57 3.06 4.77 -7.75
CA ASN A 57 3.23 5.48 -9.02
C ASN A 57 4.26 4.80 -9.94
N ASP A 58 4.97 3.78 -9.44
CA ASP A 58 5.97 3.05 -10.19
C ASP A 58 5.37 1.74 -10.77
N PRO A 59 5.30 1.60 -12.11
CA PRO A 59 4.65 0.47 -12.78
C PRO A 59 5.32 -0.89 -12.53
N HIS A 60 6.51 -0.91 -11.92
CA HIS A 60 7.25 -2.13 -11.60
C HIS A 60 6.75 -2.84 -10.33
N PHE A 61 5.97 -2.15 -9.48
CA PHE A 61 5.39 -2.72 -8.27
C PHE A 61 3.94 -3.15 -8.45
N ASN A 62 3.43 -3.94 -7.50
CA ASN A 62 2.05 -4.42 -7.48
C ASN A 62 1.18 -3.54 -6.59
N ALA A 63 1.09 -2.25 -6.89
CA ALA A 63 0.21 -1.30 -6.20
C ALA A 63 -0.01 -0.09 -7.12
N GLY A 64 -1.16 0.59 -7.02
CA GLY A 64 -1.46 1.72 -7.91
C GLY A 64 -1.33 1.33 -9.39
N VAL A 65 -0.54 2.10 -10.15
CA VAL A 65 -0.16 1.70 -11.51
C VAL A 65 0.72 0.47 -11.48
N GLY A 66 0.32 -0.56 -12.21
CA GLY A 66 1.00 -1.85 -12.20
C GLY A 66 0.39 -2.89 -11.23
N SER A 67 -0.75 -2.59 -10.62
CA SER A 67 -1.54 -3.56 -9.88
C SER A 67 -1.87 -4.82 -10.71
N CYS A 68 -1.85 -5.98 -10.06
CA CYS A 68 -2.28 -7.24 -10.66
C CYS A 68 -3.75 -7.22 -11.08
N LEU A 69 -4.09 -8.07 -12.05
CA LEU A 69 -5.43 -8.13 -12.62
C LEU A 69 -6.28 -9.22 -11.96
N THR A 70 -7.55 -8.93 -11.73
CA THR A 70 -8.58 -9.88 -11.29
C THR A 70 -8.82 -10.98 -12.34
N ALA A 71 -9.60 -12.00 -12.00
CA ALA A 71 -10.02 -13.07 -12.91
C ALA A 71 -10.76 -12.54 -14.16
N THR A 72 -11.33 -11.34 -14.10
CA THR A 72 -12.00 -10.68 -15.24
C THR A 72 -11.13 -9.66 -15.95
N GLY A 73 -9.83 -9.58 -15.62
CA GLY A 73 -8.88 -8.67 -16.28
C GLY A 73 -8.99 -7.21 -15.84
N THR A 74 -9.65 -6.92 -14.73
CA THR A 74 -9.80 -5.56 -14.15
C THR A 74 -8.80 -5.32 -13.02
N VAL A 75 -8.66 -4.07 -12.55
CA VAL A 75 -7.83 -3.71 -11.39
C VAL A 75 -8.71 -3.40 -10.19
N GLU A 76 -8.29 -3.90 -9.03
CA GLU A 76 -8.88 -3.62 -7.72
C GLU A 76 -7.74 -3.54 -6.72
N MET A 77 -7.71 -2.49 -5.90
CA MET A 77 -6.57 -2.20 -5.02
C MET A 77 -7.01 -2.12 -3.56
N ASP A 78 -6.09 -2.51 -2.69
CA ASP A 78 -6.25 -2.53 -1.23
C ASP A 78 -5.11 -1.72 -0.61
N ALA A 79 -5.39 -0.89 0.39
CA ALA A 79 -4.37 -0.16 1.12
C ALA A 79 -4.82 0.21 2.53
N SER A 80 -3.88 0.37 3.45
CA SER A 80 -4.13 0.92 4.77
C SER A 80 -2.95 1.69 5.33
N VAL A 81 -3.23 2.52 6.32
CA VAL A 81 -2.26 3.32 7.07
C VAL A 81 -2.67 3.35 8.55
N MET A 82 -1.69 3.33 9.44
CA MET A 82 -1.90 3.40 10.88
C MET A 82 -0.88 4.34 11.56
N ASP A 83 -1.39 5.16 12.47
CA ASP A 83 -0.64 6.02 13.38
C ASP A 83 -0.54 5.35 14.76
N GLY A 84 0.69 5.08 15.19
CA GLY A 84 1.00 4.40 16.46
C GLY A 84 0.77 5.25 17.71
N SER A 85 0.70 6.57 17.59
CA SER A 85 0.55 7.47 18.74
C SER A 85 -0.83 7.40 19.38
N ARG A 86 -1.85 7.14 18.55
CA ARG A 86 -3.27 7.10 18.96
C ARG A 86 -3.98 5.82 18.56
N LEU A 87 -3.28 4.89 17.92
CA LEU A 87 -3.83 3.66 17.35
C LEU A 87 -4.99 3.96 16.37
N VAL A 88 -4.89 5.07 15.64
CA VAL A 88 -5.86 5.44 14.61
C VAL A 88 -5.37 4.91 13.27
N GLY A 89 -6.29 4.39 12.47
CA GLY A 89 -5.97 3.84 11.17
C GLY A 89 -7.08 4.10 10.18
N GLY A 90 -6.73 4.02 8.91
CA GLY A 90 -7.65 4.13 7.78
C GLY A 90 -7.26 3.15 6.70
N ALA A 91 -8.26 2.64 6.00
CA ALA A 91 -8.09 1.57 5.04
C ALA A 91 -9.12 1.67 3.91
N VAL A 92 -8.72 1.14 2.76
CA VAL A 92 -9.61 0.89 1.63
C VAL A 92 -9.37 -0.47 1.00
N GLY A 93 -10.42 -1.04 0.44
CA GLY A 93 -10.35 -2.32 -0.26
C GLY A 93 -11.14 -2.33 -1.56
N ALA A 94 -10.67 -3.10 -2.54
CA ALA A 94 -11.26 -3.26 -3.86
C ALA A 94 -11.59 -1.93 -4.58
N VAL A 95 -10.78 -0.88 -4.40
CA VAL A 95 -10.97 0.39 -5.11
C VAL A 95 -10.37 0.31 -6.52
N SER A 96 -11.00 0.97 -7.50
CA SER A 96 -10.64 0.77 -8.91
C SER A 96 -10.24 2.03 -9.67
N THR A 97 -10.66 3.21 -9.20
CA THR A 97 -10.44 4.47 -9.93
C THR A 97 -9.44 5.41 -9.27
N VAL A 98 -9.05 5.17 -8.02
CA VAL A 98 -8.28 6.13 -7.22
C VAL A 98 -6.79 5.99 -7.51
N VAL A 99 -6.13 7.10 -7.86
CA VAL A 99 -4.72 7.07 -8.32
C VAL A 99 -3.78 6.50 -7.25
N ASN A 100 -3.98 6.90 -5.99
CA ASN A 100 -3.16 6.46 -4.87
C ASN A 100 -4.03 5.90 -3.72
N PRO A 101 -4.30 4.59 -3.68
CA PRO A 101 -5.05 3.94 -2.61
C PRO A 101 -4.56 4.29 -1.20
N VAL A 102 -3.24 4.39 -0.96
CA VAL A 102 -2.70 4.75 0.37
C VAL A 102 -3.11 6.16 0.81
N ARG A 103 -3.25 7.11 -0.13
CA ARG A 103 -3.72 8.46 0.18
C ARG A 103 -5.21 8.50 0.51
N LEU A 104 -5.99 7.63 -0.11
CA LEU A 104 -7.38 7.45 0.27
C LEU A 104 -7.51 6.80 1.65
N ALA A 105 -6.70 5.79 1.95
CA ALA A 105 -6.62 5.21 3.29
C ALA A 105 -6.27 6.29 4.34
N ARG A 106 -5.31 7.19 4.03
CA ARG A 106 -5.00 8.35 4.87
C ARG A 106 -6.18 9.30 5.05
N ALA A 107 -6.92 9.61 3.99
CA ALA A 107 -8.10 10.45 4.08
C ALA A 107 -9.20 9.82 4.95
N VAL A 108 -9.39 8.50 4.89
CA VAL A 108 -10.30 7.77 5.79
C VAL A 108 -9.83 7.88 7.24
N MET A 109 -8.53 7.72 7.50
CA MET A 109 -7.95 7.88 8.84
C MET A 109 -8.18 9.29 9.41
N ASP A 110 -7.91 10.32 8.60
CA ASP A 110 -8.04 11.73 9.02
C ASP A 110 -9.49 12.14 9.25
N ASP A 111 -10.44 11.61 8.47
CA ASP A 111 -11.87 11.82 8.66
C ASP A 111 -12.37 11.22 9.99
N GLY A 112 -11.82 10.06 10.37
CA GLY A 112 -11.98 9.48 11.70
C GLY A 112 -13.35 8.89 12.04
N ARG A 113 -14.36 8.99 11.16
CA ARG A 113 -15.69 8.39 11.39
C ARG A 113 -15.71 6.88 11.16
N HIS A 114 -14.88 6.41 10.23
CA HIS A 114 -14.80 5.03 9.80
C HIS A 114 -13.33 4.62 9.65
N VAL A 115 -13.06 3.32 9.73
CA VAL A 115 -11.70 2.78 9.56
C VAL A 115 -11.51 2.17 8.17
N LEU A 116 -12.56 1.61 7.55
CA LEU A 116 -12.46 0.88 6.29
C LEU A 116 -13.63 1.22 5.37
N LEU A 117 -13.33 1.60 4.12
CA LEU A 117 -14.31 1.77 3.04
C LEU A 117 -13.92 0.87 1.86
N VAL A 118 -14.90 0.29 1.15
CA VAL A 118 -14.62 -0.66 0.07
C VAL A 118 -15.38 -0.38 -1.23
N GLY A 119 -14.79 -0.82 -2.34
CA GLY A 119 -15.39 -0.84 -3.66
C GLY A 119 -15.92 0.52 -4.11
N GLY A 120 -17.03 0.49 -4.86
CA GLY A 120 -17.69 1.70 -5.35
C GLY A 120 -18.20 2.65 -4.26
N GLY A 121 -18.30 2.22 -2.99
CA GLY A 121 -18.65 3.08 -1.87
C GLY A 121 -17.51 4.00 -1.41
N ALA A 122 -16.25 3.59 -1.62
CA ALA A 122 -15.08 4.39 -1.28
C ALA A 122 -14.79 5.48 -2.32
N GLU A 123 -15.22 5.31 -3.58
CA GLU A 123 -14.88 6.23 -4.67
C GLU A 123 -15.57 7.61 -4.57
N PRO A 124 -16.85 7.73 -4.17
CA PRO A 124 -17.45 9.02 -3.86
C PRO A 124 -16.73 9.75 -2.72
N PHE A 125 -16.26 9.01 -1.71
CA PHE A 125 -15.48 9.58 -0.61
C PHE A 125 -14.15 10.16 -1.12
N ALA A 126 -13.46 9.44 -2.01
CA ALA A 126 -12.23 9.93 -2.64
C ALA A 126 -12.45 11.25 -3.39
N ARG A 127 -13.51 11.32 -4.21
CA ARG A 127 -13.87 12.55 -4.94
C ARG A 127 -14.22 13.71 -4.00
N ALA A 128 -14.95 13.44 -2.92
CA ALA A 128 -15.30 14.45 -1.92
C ALA A 128 -14.07 15.03 -1.19
N HIS A 129 -12.99 14.26 -1.08
CA HIS A 129 -11.71 14.69 -0.51
C HIS A 129 -10.73 15.24 -1.55
N GLY A 130 -11.18 15.47 -2.80
CA GLY A 130 -10.34 16.03 -3.86
C GLY A 130 -9.20 15.10 -4.32
N LEU A 131 -9.30 13.80 -4.05
CA LEU A 131 -8.29 12.84 -4.47
C LEU A 131 -8.42 12.55 -5.97
N PRO A 132 -7.29 12.52 -6.72
CA PRO A 132 -7.32 12.20 -8.14
C PRO A 132 -7.90 10.82 -8.40
N THR A 133 -8.84 10.76 -9.36
CA THR A 133 -9.39 9.53 -9.90
C THR A 133 -9.18 9.47 -11.40
N THR A 134 -8.97 8.28 -11.94
CA THR A 134 -8.78 8.02 -13.37
C THR A 134 -9.52 6.75 -13.79
N SER A 135 -9.54 6.43 -15.08
CA SER A 135 -10.15 5.17 -15.54
C SER A 135 -9.28 3.98 -15.15
N PRO A 136 -9.87 2.83 -14.77
CA PRO A 136 -9.12 1.67 -14.31
C PRO A 136 -8.03 1.19 -15.29
N GLU A 137 -8.23 1.41 -16.59
CA GLU A 137 -7.29 1.03 -17.65
C GLU A 137 -5.93 1.73 -17.53
N GLN A 138 -5.86 2.90 -16.91
CA GLN A 138 -4.61 3.63 -16.70
C GLN A 138 -3.68 2.94 -15.69
N PHE A 139 -4.22 2.08 -14.82
CA PHE A 139 -3.41 1.26 -13.91
C PHE A 139 -2.85 0.01 -14.59
N ILE A 140 -3.38 -0.35 -15.77
CA ILE A 140 -3.07 -1.61 -16.45
C ILE A 140 -1.92 -1.42 -17.43
N THR A 141 -0.79 -2.01 -17.06
CA THR A 141 0.43 -2.06 -17.85
C THR A 141 0.45 -3.31 -18.76
N GLU A 142 1.18 -3.24 -19.88
CA GLU A 142 1.35 -4.36 -20.81
C GLU A 142 1.96 -5.60 -20.13
N ARG A 143 2.86 -5.40 -19.16
CA ARG A 143 3.43 -6.49 -18.35
C ARG A 143 2.34 -7.27 -17.62
N GLN A 144 1.36 -6.58 -17.03
CA GLN A 144 0.29 -7.15 -16.23
C GLN A 144 -0.70 -7.88 -17.14
N ARG A 145 -0.99 -7.33 -18.33
CA ARG A 145 -1.78 -8.03 -19.37
C ARG A 145 -1.13 -9.36 -19.78
N ARG A 146 0.18 -9.35 -20.07
CA ARG A 146 0.92 -10.58 -20.41
C ARG A 146 0.91 -11.60 -19.29
N ARG A 147 1.15 -11.18 -18.04
CA ARG A 147 1.12 -12.06 -16.87
C ARG A 147 -0.25 -12.69 -16.68
N TRP A 148 -1.31 -11.90 -16.81
CA TRP A 148 -2.68 -12.37 -16.70
C TRP A 148 -3.01 -13.40 -17.79
N SER A 149 -2.72 -13.09 -19.06
CA SER A 149 -2.95 -14.01 -20.18
C SER A 149 -2.13 -15.30 -20.11
N ALA A 150 -0.92 -15.25 -19.55
CA ALA A 150 -0.07 -16.42 -19.37
C ALA A 150 -0.50 -17.34 -18.21
N GLY A 151 -1.55 -16.97 -17.45
CA GLY A 151 -1.93 -17.68 -16.23
C GLY A 151 -0.80 -17.68 -15.20
N ALA A 152 0.06 -16.66 -15.21
CA ALA A 152 1.20 -16.58 -14.32
C ALA A 152 0.71 -16.62 -12.86
N GLY A 153 1.39 -17.43 -12.05
CA GLY A 153 1.18 -17.51 -10.61
C GLY A 153 1.57 -16.22 -9.88
N GLU A 154 1.99 -16.36 -8.63
CA GLU A 154 2.20 -15.23 -7.70
C GLU A 154 2.88 -14.00 -8.35
N GLY A 155 2.18 -12.86 -8.23
CA GLY A 155 2.58 -11.53 -8.68
C GLY A 155 3.85 -11.01 -8.00
N PRO A 156 4.38 -9.84 -8.41
CA PRO A 156 5.22 -9.06 -7.50
C PRO A 156 4.42 -8.77 -6.22
N GLY A 157 5.10 -8.73 -5.08
CA GLY A 157 4.42 -8.62 -3.79
C GLY A 157 3.86 -7.23 -3.51
N THR A 158 3.02 -7.17 -2.48
CA THR A 158 2.53 -5.95 -1.81
C THR A 158 3.68 -5.01 -1.44
N VAL A 159 3.47 -3.70 -1.57
CA VAL A 159 4.43 -2.67 -1.14
C VAL A 159 4.06 -2.11 0.22
N GLY A 160 5.04 -1.55 0.92
CA GLY A 160 4.77 -0.91 2.19
C GLY A 160 5.96 -0.19 2.80
N ALA A 161 5.67 0.57 3.84
CA ALA A 161 6.63 1.39 4.57
C ALA A 161 6.29 1.42 6.06
N VAL A 162 7.33 1.48 6.89
CA VAL A 162 7.25 1.82 8.31
C VAL A 162 8.22 2.95 8.61
N ALA A 163 7.83 3.85 9.50
CA ALA A 163 8.64 5.01 9.85
C ALA A 163 8.59 5.30 11.35
N VAL A 164 9.65 5.93 11.86
CA VAL A 164 9.71 6.58 13.17
C VAL A 164 10.24 8.00 12.98
N ASP A 165 9.56 8.98 13.57
CA ASP A 165 9.96 10.39 13.48
C ASP A 165 10.86 10.85 14.64
N ALA A 166 11.25 12.13 14.61
CA ALA A 166 12.17 12.72 15.60
C ALA A 166 11.60 12.76 17.02
N THR A 167 10.27 12.68 17.15
CA THR A 167 9.55 12.65 18.43
C THR A 167 9.39 11.22 18.96
N GLY A 168 9.62 10.21 18.11
CA GLY A 168 9.52 8.80 18.46
C GLY A 168 8.18 8.17 18.13
N HIS A 169 7.28 8.89 17.45
CA HIS A 169 6.02 8.32 16.97
C HIS A 169 6.27 7.40 15.77
N VAL A 170 5.56 6.28 15.72
CA VAL A 170 5.69 5.27 14.66
C VAL A 170 4.46 5.22 13.76
N ALA A 171 4.66 4.85 12.49
CA ALA A 171 3.58 4.65 11.54
C ALA A 171 3.89 3.52 10.57
N ALA A 172 2.82 2.94 10.02
CA ALA A 172 2.90 1.94 8.96
C ALA A 172 1.91 2.26 7.83
N ALA A 173 2.29 1.96 6.60
CA ALA A 173 1.43 2.04 5.43
C ALA A 173 1.71 0.88 4.47
N THR A 174 0.66 0.31 3.88
CA THR A 174 0.76 -0.86 3.00
C THR A 174 -0.24 -0.72 1.84
N SER A 175 0.14 -1.12 0.63
CA SER A 175 -0.70 -1.02 -0.57
C SER A 175 -0.46 -2.18 -1.53
N THR A 176 -1.51 -2.67 -2.19
CA THR A 176 -1.43 -3.81 -3.11
C THR A 176 -2.51 -3.79 -4.19
N GLY A 177 -2.19 -4.35 -5.36
CA GLY A 177 -3.17 -4.83 -6.35
C GLY A 177 -3.73 -6.22 -6.02
N GLY A 178 -3.18 -6.89 -5.02
CA GLY A 178 -3.56 -8.24 -4.62
C GLY A 178 -2.97 -9.32 -5.54
N LEU A 179 -3.69 -10.43 -5.67
CA LEU A 179 -3.23 -11.60 -6.44
C LEU A 179 -3.70 -11.52 -7.89
N THR A 180 -2.84 -11.93 -8.83
CA THR A 180 -3.24 -12.21 -10.21
C THR A 180 -4.37 -13.25 -10.21
N HIS A 181 -5.41 -13.05 -11.02
CA HIS A 181 -6.59 -13.91 -11.10
C HIS A 181 -7.44 -13.99 -9.82
N LYS A 182 -7.25 -13.05 -8.88
CA LYS A 182 -8.17 -12.94 -7.73
C LYS A 182 -9.62 -12.75 -8.22
N LEU A 183 -10.59 -13.30 -7.48
CA LEU A 183 -11.99 -12.98 -7.74
C LEU A 183 -12.23 -11.47 -7.56
N PRO A 184 -13.02 -10.82 -8.43
CA PRO A 184 -13.47 -9.45 -8.19
C PRO A 184 -14.11 -9.31 -6.80
N GLY A 185 -13.76 -8.25 -6.09
CA GLY A 185 -14.15 -8.01 -4.70
C GLY A 185 -13.30 -8.74 -3.65
N ARG A 186 -12.27 -9.52 -4.04
CA ARG A 186 -11.33 -10.11 -3.07
C ARG A 186 -10.48 -9.00 -2.45
N VAL A 187 -10.64 -8.82 -1.14
CA VAL A 187 -9.84 -7.93 -0.30
C VAL A 187 -8.75 -8.72 0.43
N GLY A 188 -7.50 -8.25 0.34
CA GLY A 188 -6.34 -8.85 0.98
C GLY A 188 -6.00 -8.28 2.36
N ASP A 189 -4.87 -8.73 2.90
CA ASP A 189 -4.33 -8.31 4.20
C ASP A 189 -4.05 -6.81 4.29
N SER A 190 -3.68 -6.18 3.17
CA SER A 190 -3.25 -4.78 3.14
C SER A 190 -4.37 -3.78 3.46
N ALA A 191 -5.64 -4.17 3.35
CA ALA A 191 -6.78 -3.35 3.79
C ALA A 191 -7.19 -3.63 5.26
N LEU A 192 -6.54 -4.59 5.93
CA LEU A 192 -6.94 -5.06 7.25
C LEU A 192 -5.87 -4.70 8.28
N ILE A 193 -6.19 -3.70 9.11
CA ILE A 193 -5.36 -3.29 10.24
C ILE A 193 -5.14 -4.47 11.19
N GLY A 194 -3.88 -4.72 11.55
CA GLY A 194 -3.45 -5.87 12.35
C GLY A 194 -3.13 -7.13 11.55
N ALA A 195 -3.39 -7.14 10.23
CA ALA A 195 -2.91 -8.19 9.33
C ALA A 195 -1.79 -7.67 8.44
N GLY A 196 -2.09 -6.77 7.50
CA GLY A 196 -1.11 -6.19 6.57
C GLY A 196 -0.33 -5.02 7.17
N THR A 197 -0.94 -4.27 8.09
CA THR A 197 -0.42 -2.99 8.59
C THR A 197 -0.72 -2.84 10.07
N TYR A 198 0.29 -2.49 10.87
CA TYR A 198 0.09 -2.20 12.29
C TYR A 198 1.13 -1.20 12.81
N ALA A 199 0.73 -0.32 13.72
CA ALA A 199 1.61 0.63 14.40
C ALA A 199 1.13 0.90 15.83
N ASP A 200 2.05 0.88 16.79
CA ASP A 200 1.84 1.22 18.20
C ASP A 200 3.13 1.80 18.77
N ASP A 201 3.11 3.03 19.26
CA ASP A 201 4.28 3.69 19.86
C ASP A 201 4.90 2.91 21.02
N ARG A 202 4.14 2.01 21.65
CA ARG A 202 4.61 1.16 22.76
C ARG A 202 5.39 -0.06 22.29
N ALA A 203 5.29 -0.42 21.01
CA ALA A 203 5.87 -1.66 20.47
C ALA A 203 6.71 -1.41 19.21
N GLY A 204 6.16 -0.73 18.21
CA GLY A 204 6.77 -0.49 16.91
C GLY A 204 5.74 -0.45 15.78
N ALA A 205 6.23 -0.56 14.54
CA ALA A 205 5.41 -0.57 13.34
C ALA A 205 5.80 -1.73 12.42
N ALA A 206 4.82 -2.30 11.74
CA ALA A 206 4.97 -3.43 10.82
C ALA A 206 4.12 -3.24 9.56
N SER A 207 4.70 -3.62 8.42
CA SER A 207 4.05 -3.75 7.12
C SER A 207 4.38 -5.12 6.53
N ALA A 208 3.36 -5.87 6.14
CA ALA A 208 3.50 -7.25 5.67
C ALA A 208 3.34 -7.36 4.14
N THR A 209 3.88 -8.45 3.61
CA THR A 209 3.77 -8.83 2.19
C THR A 209 3.90 -10.35 2.07
N GLY A 210 3.24 -10.95 1.07
CA GLY A 210 3.22 -12.38 0.86
C GLY A 210 1.82 -12.91 0.56
N HIS A 211 1.51 -14.11 1.05
CA HIS A 211 0.21 -14.74 0.84
C HIS A 211 -0.84 -14.15 1.77
N GLY A 212 -1.66 -13.21 1.25
CA GLY A 212 -2.59 -12.41 2.04
C GLY A 212 -3.54 -13.22 2.92
N GLU A 213 -4.07 -14.34 2.44
CA GLU A 213 -4.96 -15.21 3.21
C GLU A 213 -4.29 -15.74 4.49
N ALA A 214 -3.01 -16.12 4.41
CA ALA A 214 -2.26 -16.58 5.58
C ALA A 214 -1.98 -15.43 6.56
N ILE A 215 -1.60 -14.25 6.03
CA ILE A 215 -1.34 -13.03 6.81
C ILE A 215 -2.59 -12.61 7.60
N ILE A 216 -3.77 -12.70 7.00
CA ILE A 216 -5.05 -12.41 7.65
C ILE A 216 -5.32 -13.39 8.79
N LEU A 217 -5.17 -14.70 8.54
CA LEU A 217 -5.49 -15.72 9.53
C LEU A 217 -4.56 -15.70 10.75
N THR A 218 -3.32 -15.25 10.59
CA THR A 218 -2.34 -15.18 11.69
C THR A 218 -2.26 -13.82 12.35
N GLY A 219 -2.81 -12.77 11.75
CA GLY A 219 -2.63 -11.39 12.23
C GLY A 219 -1.17 -10.96 12.22
N LEU A 220 -0.43 -11.31 11.15
CA LEU A 220 1.04 -11.29 11.13
C LEU A 220 1.69 -9.96 11.59
N ALA A 221 1.08 -8.81 11.29
CA ALA A 221 1.63 -7.51 11.65
C ALA A 221 1.46 -7.14 13.13
N LYS A 222 0.54 -7.77 13.87
CA LYS A 222 0.22 -7.46 15.26
C LYS A 222 0.83 -8.46 16.24
#